data_AF-A0A6B0YT14-F1
#
_entry.id   AF-A0A6B0YT14-F1
#
_cell.length_a   1.000
_cell.length_b   1.000
_cell.length_c   1.000
_cell.angle_alpha   90.00
_cell.angle_beta   90.00
_cell.angle_gamma   90.00
#
_symmetry.space_group_name_H-M   'P 1'
#
loop_
_entity.id
_entity.type
_entity.pdbx_description
1 polymer ?
#
loop_
_entity_poly.entity_id
_entity_poly.type
_entity_poly.pdbx_seq_one_letter_code
_entity_poly.pdbx_strand_id
1 'polypeptide(L)'
;MSSAYLSVNAWREIFARVFDDADLQSNVSPDWLINPATRRRLKLDYLCQSVGVAVRFSGLTGKGRRRGDWEILEEEQRDQTRDELCRLRGVQLAVIDPFEDPVKQMDRFLMVLSRASRMTALDGRTNREKGVSMDALAAAVQSANQLRFTLSRNPEQTVATLAEAWRDREANIATSLQEAAAVKAPQPTRSQQHALAQIACGQRIVHTHFGDGVVTEVSREGVDKRIKILFDGDQERTFLASLLADKLEAAP
;
A
#
# COMPACT_ATOMS: atom_id res chain seq x y z
N MET A 1 17.21 -7.28 -9.90
CA MET A 1 16.41 -6.32 -9.09
C MET A 1 17.26 -5.10 -8.79
N SER A 2 16.69 -3.90 -8.88
CA SER A 2 17.39 -2.68 -8.50
C SER A 2 17.77 -2.74 -7.00
N SER A 3 19.00 -2.36 -6.64
CA SER A 3 19.43 -2.21 -5.23
C SER A 3 18.46 -1.30 -4.45
N ALA A 4 17.85 -0.31 -5.10
CA ALA A 4 16.82 0.54 -4.50
C ALA A 4 15.55 -0.21 -4.12
N TYR A 5 15.10 -1.10 -5.01
CA TYR A 5 13.91 -1.89 -4.77
C TYR A 5 14.12 -2.84 -3.59
N LEU A 6 15.31 -3.43 -3.49
CA LEU A 6 15.69 -4.32 -2.39
C LEU A 6 15.70 -3.57 -1.04
N SER A 7 16.40 -2.44 -0.95
CA SER A 7 16.45 -1.67 0.30
C SER A 7 15.09 -1.14 0.74
N VAL A 8 14.29 -0.60 -0.18
CA VAL A 8 12.96 -0.08 0.17
C VAL A 8 12.06 -1.21 0.68
N ASN A 9 12.01 -2.35 -0.01
CA ASN A 9 11.18 -3.48 0.42
C ASN A 9 11.63 -4.05 1.77
N ALA A 10 12.93 -4.08 2.04
CA ALA A 10 13.43 -4.48 3.36
C ALA A 10 12.89 -3.55 4.47
N TRP A 11 12.86 -2.24 4.23
CA TRP A 11 12.27 -1.29 5.18
C TRP A 11 10.77 -1.44 5.34
N ARG A 12 10.04 -1.73 4.25
CA ARG A 12 8.60 -2.05 4.34
C ARG A 12 8.35 -3.26 5.24
N GLU A 13 9.15 -4.31 5.07
CA GLU A 13 9.10 -5.50 5.93
C GLU A 13 9.42 -5.18 7.39
N ILE A 14 10.45 -4.36 7.64
CA ILE A 14 10.80 -3.91 8.98
C ILE A 14 9.61 -3.24 9.65
N PHE A 15 8.95 -2.28 8.98
CA PHE A 15 7.82 -1.57 9.59
C PHE A 15 6.62 -2.47 9.82
N ALA A 16 6.31 -3.36 8.88
CA ALA A 16 5.25 -4.35 9.05
C ALA A 16 5.48 -5.22 10.30
N ARG A 17 6.70 -5.75 10.49
CA ARG A 17 7.05 -6.54 11.68
C ARG A 17 7.10 -5.75 12.97
N VAL A 18 7.54 -4.49 12.92
CA VAL A 18 7.64 -3.63 14.10
C VAL A 18 6.25 -3.23 14.60
N PHE A 19 5.32 -2.93 13.70
CA PHE A 19 3.97 -2.50 14.05
C PHE A 19 2.93 -3.61 14.01
N ASP A 20 3.36 -4.87 13.81
CA ASP A 20 2.51 -6.07 13.74
C ASP A 20 1.33 -5.95 12.76
N ASP A 21 1.48 -5.15 11.70
CA ASP A 21 0.48 -4.76 10.70
C ASP A 21 -0.83 -4.13 11.23
N ALA A 22 -1.14 -4.24 12.51
CA ALA A 22 -2.31 -3.66 13.16
C ALA A 22 -2.12 -2.13 13.25
N ASP A 23 -2.95 -1.39 12.50
CA ASP A 23 -3.00 0.09 12.45
C ASP A 23 -1.91 0.79 11.64
N LEU A 24 -1.06 0.07 10.89
CA LEU A 24 -0.08 0.71 10.02
C LEU A 24 -0.72 1.17 8.70
N GLN A 25 -1.01 2.47 8.60
CA GLN A 25 -1.55 3.05 7.37
C GLN A 25 -0.43 3.44 6.41
N SER A 26 -0.53 3.05 5.13
CA SER A 26 0.49 3.32 4.11
C SER A 26 0.11 4.46 3.16
N ASN A 27 1.11 5.23 2.72
CA ASN A 27 1.00 6.33 1.75
C ASN A 27 -0.15 7.32 2.06
N VAL A 28 -0.20 7.77 3.32
CA VAL A 28 -1.28 8.63 3.81
C VAL A 28 -0.95 10.12 3.69
N SER A 29 -2.00 10.94 3.59
CA SER A 29 -1.92 12.40 3.59
C SER A 29 -2.99 12.95 4.55
N PRO A 30 -2.74 12.93 5.86
CA PRO A 30 -3.72 13.35 6.85
C PRO A 30 -4.20 14.78 6.60
N ASP A 31 -5.46 15.06 6.94
CA ASP A 31 -6.10 16.37 6.78
C ASP A 31 -5.40 17.49 7.57
N TRP A 32 -4.80 17.14 8.71
CA TRP A 32 -3.98 18.05 9.52
C TRP A 32 -2.56 18.26 8.99
N LEU A 33 -2.08 17.43 8.05
CA LEU A 33 -0.72 17.51 7.52
C LEU A 33 -0.66 18.39 6.26
N ILE A 34 -1.06 19.66 6.43
CA ILE A 34 -1.08 20.68 5.38
C ILE A 34 0.01 21.70 5.67
N ASN A 35 0.88 21.96 4.70
CA ASN A 35 1.89 23.01 4.83
C ASN A 35 1.18 24.38 4.94
N PRO A 36 1.38 25.15 6.03
CA PRO A 36 0.65 26.39 6.26
C PRO A 36 1.04 27.49 5.27
N ALA A 37 2.29 27.52 4.79
CA ALA A 37 2.78 28.52 3.85
C ALA A 37 2.23 28.31 2.43
N THR A 38 2.11 27.05 1.99
CA THR A 38 1.73 26.71 0.60
C THR A 38 0.32 26.15 0.47
N ARG A 39 -0.35 25.82 1.58
CA ARG A 39 -1.63 25.10 1.66
C ARG A 39 -1.64 23.75 0.94
N ARG A 40 -0.47 23.22 0.59
CA ARG A 40 -0.34 21.90 -0.05
C ARG A 40 -0.33 20.80 1.01
N ARG A 41 -1.03 19.70 0.73
CA ARG A 41 -0.95 18.48 1.54
C ARG A 41 0.44 17.89 1.47
N LEU A 42 0.99 17.53 2.62
CA LEU A 42 2.20 16.74 2.73
C LEU A 42 1.81 15.27 2.88
N LYS A 43 2.76 14.37 2.62
CA LYS A 43 2.56 12.92 2.66
C LYS A 43 3.48 12.27 3.68
N LEU A 44 3.00 11.16 4.22
CA LEU A 44 3.75 10.20 5.03
C LEU A 44 3.72 8.86 4.30
N ASP A 45 4.82 8.12 4.35
CA ASP A 45 4.84 6.76 3.79
C ASP A 45 4.14 5.79 4.73
N TYR A 46 4.29 6.00 6.04
CA TYR A 46 3.53 5.25 7.06
C TYR A 46 3.06 6.13 8.20
N LEU A 47 1.92 5.76 8.78
CA LEU A 47 1.39 6.34 10.02
C LEU A 47 0.81 5.21 10.89
N CYS A 48 1.35 5.04 12.09
CA CYS A 48 0.81 4.18 13.13
C CYS A 48 0.27 5.09 14.26
N GLN A 49 -1.05 5.29 14.25
CA GLN A 49 -1.71 6.22 15.18
C GLN A 49 -1.71 5.71 16.62
N SER A 50 -1.91 4.41 16.81
CA SER A 50 -1.97 3.76 18.14
C SER A 50 -0.67 3.93 18.92
N VAL A 51 0.47 3.99 18.22
CA VAL A 51 1.83 4.16 18.80
C VAL A 51 2.33 5.61 18.69
N GLY A 52 1.64 6.48 17.95
CA GLY A 52 2.04 7.88 17.77
C GLY A 52 3.33 8.04 16.96
N VAL A 53 3.52 7.23 15.93
CA VAL A 53 4.74 7.23 15.09
C VAL A 53 4.36 7.34 13.62
N ALA A 54 5.07 8.20 12.89
CA ALA A 54 5.00 8.31 11.43
C ALA A 54 6.36 8.03 10.79
N VAL A 55 6.36 7.58 9.55
CA VAL A 55 7.58 7.34 8.76
C VAL A 55 7.52 8.08 7.44
N ARG A 56 8.65 8.66 7.05
CA ARG A 56 8.89 9.23 5.72
C ARG A 56 10.21 8.73 5.17
N PHE A 57 10.19 8.20 3.95
CA PHE A 57 11.39 7.91 3.18
C PHE A 57 11.97 9.19 2.57
N SER A 58 13.27 9.41 2.78
CA SER A 58 14.07 10.43 2.10
C SER A 58 14.89 9.80 0.97
N GLY A 59 15.46 10.63 0.08
CA GLY A 59 16.41 10.17 -0.94
C GLY A 59 15.84 9.33 -2.09
N LEU A 60 14.54 9.02 -2.09
CA LEU A 60 13.90 8.22 -3.15
C LEU A 60 13.84 8.93 -4.52
N THR A 61 13.79 10.25 -4.54
CA THR A 61 13.72 11.05 -5.77
C THR A 61 15.12 11.51 -6.18
N GLY A 62 15.60 11.19 -7.38
CA GLY A 62 16.74 11.92 -7.96
C GLY A 62 18.15 11.44 -7.61
N LYS A 63 18.36 10.15 -7.31
CA LYS A 63 19.72 9.56 -7.30
C LYS A 63 20.31 9.69 -8.72
N GLY A 64 21.14 10.72 -8.95
CA GLY A 64 21.81 10.98 -10.22
C GLY A 64 21.63 12.39 -10.82
N ARG A 65 20.76 13.24 -10.27
CA ARG A 65 20.65 14.65 -10.70
C ARG A 65 21.31 15.55 -9.66
N ARG A 66 22.24 16.42 -10.09
CA ARG A 66 22.79 17.48 -9.23
C ARG A 66 21.67 18.45 -8.92
N ARG A 67 21.14 18.38 -7.70
CA ARG A 67 20.12 19.29 -7.18
C ARG A 67 20.76 20.64 -6.91
N GLY A 68 20.01 21.72 -7.17
CA GLY A 68 20.45 23.07 -6.82
C GLY A 68 20.31 23.31 -5.33
N ASP A 69 21.11 24.21 -4.77
CA ASP A 69 21.07 24.58 -3.34
C ASP A 69 19.66 25.00 -2.90
N TRP A 70 18.90 25.67 -3.77
CA TRP A 70 17.51 26.04 -3.55
C TRP A 70 16.56 24.84 -3.39
N GLU A 71 16.74 23.78 -4.17
CA GLU A 71 15.89 22.59 -4.13
C GLU A 71 16.11 21.82 -2.83
N ILE A 72 17.36 21.76 -2.36
CA ILE A 72 17.73 21.16 -1.08
C ILE A 72 17.08 21.94 0.07
N LEU A 73 17.20 23.27 0.04
CA LEU A 73 16.67 24.13 1.09
C LEU A 73 15.13 24.08 1.16
N GLU A 74 14.45 23.98 0.01
CA GLU A 74 12.99 23.77 -0.02
C GLU A 74 12.59 22.40 0.54
N GLU A 75 13.33 21.33 0.23
CA GLU A 75 13.05 20.00 0.79
C GLU A 75 13.27 19.95 2.30
N GLU A 76 14.37 20.52 2.79
CA GLU A 76 14.65 20.65 4.23
C GLU A 76 13.54 21.43 4.94
N GLN A 77 13.09 22.55 4.36
CA GLN A 77 12.00 23.34 4.93
C GLN A 77 10.70 22.53 4.97
N ARG A 78 10.41 21.73 3.94
CA ARG A 78 9.23 20.86 3.92
C ARG A 78 9.34 19.75 4.97
N ASP A 79 10.51 19.16 5.17
CA ASP A 79 10.73 18.13 6.18
C ASP A 79 10.65 18.68 7.60
N GLN A 80 11.17 19.88 7.85
CA GLN A 80 10.97 20.60 9.11
C GLN A 80 9.48 20.86 9.36
N THR A 81 8.75 21.32 8.35
CA THR A 81 7.29 21.52 8.45
C THR A 81 6.56 20.21 8.77
N ARG A 82 6.97 19.08 8.18
CA ARG A 82 6.39 17.77 8.49
C ARG A 82 6.63 17.39 9.96
N ASP A 83 7.87 17.52 10.44
CA ASP A 83 8.23 17.15 11.80
C ASP A 83 7.42 17.99 12.82
N GLU A 84 7.33 19.30 12.61
CA GLU A 84 6.58 20.20 13.48
C GLU A 84 5.08 19.84 13.52
N LEU A 85 4.45 19.66 12.35
CA LEU A 85 3.03 19.30 12.29
C LEU A 85 2.74 17.93 12.91
N CYS A 86 3.65 16.95 12.74
CA CYS A 86 3.53 15.66 13.42
C CYS A 86 3.60 15.83 14.93
N ARG A 87 4.58 16.60 15.42
CA ARG A 87 4.78 16.85 16.85
C ARG A 87 3.58 17.52 17.51
N LEU A 88 2.97 18.49 16.83
CA LEU A 88 1.74 19.17 17.31
C LEU A 88 0.55 18.22 17.47
N ARG A 89 0.58 17.06 16.80
CA ARG A 89 -0.44 16.00 16.90
C ARG A 89 -0.01 14.82 17.77
N GLY A 90 1.08 14.96 18.53
CA GLY A 90 1.60 13.90 19.38
C GLY A 90 2.25 12.75 18.58
N VAL A 91 2.55 12.96 17.30
CA VAL A 91 3.17 11.97 16.42
C VAL A 91 4.66 12.26 16.27
N GLN A 92 5.51 11.26 16.45
CA GLN A 92 6.94 11.38 16.21
C GLN A 92 7.28 10.92 14.79
N LEU A 93 7.98 11.77 14.03
CA LEU A 93 8.38 11.46 12.65
C LEU A 93 9.75 10.78 12.61
N ALA A 94 9.80 9.59 11.99
CA ALA A 94 11.03 8.93 11.58
C ALA A 94 11.29 9.21 10.08
N VAL A 95 12.39 9.90 9.80
CA VAL A 95 12.88 10.07 8.42
C VAL A 95 13.93 9.02 8.14
N ILE A 96 13.71 8.19 7.13
CA ILE A 96 14.54 7.03 6.81
C ILE A 96 15.07 7.15 5.40
N ASP A 97 16.38 7.11 5.25
CA ASP A 97 17.01 6.94 3.94
C ASP A 97 17.32 5.46 3.74
N PRO A 98 16.60 4.76 2.84
CA PRO A 98 16.80 3.32 2.62
C PRO A 98 18.15 3.00 1.97
N PHE A 99 18.88 4.00 1.46
CA PHE A 99 20.16 3.83 0.80
C PHE A 99 21.37 4.08 1.71
N GLU A 100 21.15 4.64 2.89
CA GLU A 100 22.18 4.77 3.90
C GLU A 100 22.42 3.46 4.66
N ASP A 101 23.42 3.46 5.53
CA ASP A 101 23.73 2.36 6.46
C ASP A 101 22.47 1.94 7.24
N PRO A 102 21.98 0.70 7.04
CA PRO A 102 20.71 0.27 7.58
C PRO A 102 20.75 0.11 9.11
N VAL A 103 21.93 -0.15 9.70
CA VAL A 103 22.10 -0.24 11.15
C VAL A 103 21.98 1.15 11.78
N LYS A 104 22.63 2.16 11.20
CA LYS A 104 22.52 3.55 11.67
C LYS A 104 21.09 4.08 11.56
N GLN A 105 20.42 3.76 10.46
CA GLN A 105 19.01 4.12 10.24
C GLN A 105 18.10 3.43 11.27
N MET A 106 18.37 2.17 11.62
CA MET A 106 17.65 1.47 12.68
C MET A 106 17.89 2.08 14.07
N ASP A 107 19.12 2.46 14.39
CA ASP A 107 19.44 3.15 15.66
C ASP A 107 18.69 4.50 15.75
N ARG A 108 18.58 5.24 14.64
CA ARG A 108 17.75 6.46 14.55
C ARG A 108 16.27 6.16 14.77
N PHE A 109 15.74 5.11 14.17
CA PHE A 109 14.36 4.70 14.35
C PHE A 109 14.06 4.32 15.80
N LEU A 110 14.95 3.57 16.47
CA LEU A 110 14.83 3.24 17.90
C LEU A 110 14.81 4.48 18.80
N MET A 111 15.57 5.53 18.46
CA MET A 111 15.48 6.81 19.17
C MET A 111 14.10 7.47 19.02
N VAL A 112 13.49 7.38 17.84
CA VAL A 112 12.13 7.90 17.59
C VAL A 112 11.10 7.14 18.41
N LEU A 113 11.15 5.80 18.41
CA LEU A 113 10.28 4.96 19.26
C LEU A 113 10.43 5.32 20.74
N SER A 114 11.67 5.50 21.21
CA SER A 114 11.95 5.91 22.60
C SER A 114 11.35 7.28 22.95
N ARG A 115 11.34 8.23 22.00
CA ARG A 115 10.67 9.53 22.20
C ARG A 115 9.15 9.37 22.23
N ALA A 116 8.58 8.56 21.34
CA ALA A 116 7.15 8.28 21.31
C ALA A 116 6.66 7.64 22.63
N SER A 117 7.47 6.75 23.23
CA SER A 117 7.21 6.19 24.56
C SER A 117 7.07 7.27 25.63
N ARG A 118 8.06 8.18 25.70
CA ARG A 118 8.04 9.28 26.68
C ARG A 118 6.86 10.23 26.47
N MET A 119 6.54 10.55 25.22
CA MET A 119 5.40 11.41 24.89
C MET A 119 4.08 10.76 25.28
N THR A 120 3.92 9.45 25.01
CA THR A 120 2.70 8.69 25.37
C THR A 120 2.49 8.66 26.90
N ALA A 121 3.57 8.50 27.66
CA ALA A 121 3.50 8.53 29.13
C ALA A 121 3.02 9.90 29.67
N LEU A 122 3.48 10.99 29.05
CA LEU A 122 3.19 12.38 29.45
C LEU A 122 1.84 12.91 28.94
N ASP A 123 1.21 12.23 27.99
CA ASP A 123 -0.03 12.68 27.34
C ASP A 123 -1.22 12.76 28.31
N GLY A 124 -2.29 13.47 27.96
CA GLY A 124 -3.49 13.65 28.79
C GLY A 124 -4.48 12.47 28.77
N ARG A 125 -4.20 11.42 28.00
CA ARG A 125 -5.06 10.22 27.85
C ARG A 125 -5.33 9.50 29.17
N THR A 126 -6.43 8.74 29.23
CA THR A 126 -6.76 7.93 30.40
C THR A 126 -5.70 6.86 30.64
N ASN A 127 -5.54 6.40 31.89
CA ASN A 127 -4.57 5.34 32.21
C ASN A 127 -4.78 4.05 31.41
N ARG A 128 -6.04 3.73 31.07
CA ARG A 128 -6.37 2.55 30.26
C ARG A 128 -5.89 2.70 28.81
N GLU A 129 -6.18 3.84 28.17
CA GLU A 129 -5.72 4.11 26.79
C GLU A 129 -4.20 4.20 26.72
N LYS A 130 -3.57 4.82 27.73
CA LYS A 130 -2.11 4.85 27.86
C LYS A 130 -1.53 3.45 27.97
N GLY A 131 -2.14 2.57 28.77
CA GLY A 131 -1.69 1.19 28.90
C GLY A 131 -1.62 0.48 27.55
N VAL A 132 -2.71 0.53 26.77
CA VAL A 132 -2.77 -0.08 25.42
C VAL A 132 -1.68 0.48 24.50
N SER A 133 -1.53 1.80 24.43
CA SER A 133 -0.49 2.41 23.59
C SER A 133 0.92 2.08 24.07
N MET A 134 1.16 2.04 25.39
CA MET A 134 2.48 1.72 25.94
C MET A 134 2.86 0.26 25.70
N ASP A 135 1.90 -0.66 25.77
CA ASP A 135 2.11 -2.08 25.47
C ASP A 135 2.45 -2.28 23.99
N ALA A 136 1.68 -1.64 23.09
CA ALA A 136 1.97 -1.67 21.65
C ALA A 136 3.35 -1.08 21.33
N LEU A 137 3.72 0.00 22.01
CA LEU A 137 5.01 0.67 21.82
C LEU A 137 6.18 -0.16 22.39
N ALA A 138 5.97 -0.85 23.51
CA ALA A 138 6.95 -1.79 24.07
C ALA A 138 7.19 -2.97 23.11
N ALA A 139 6.12 -3.54 22.54
CA ALA A 139 6.22 -4.58 21.51
C ALA A 139 6.99 -4.08 20.28
N ALA A 140 6.68 -2.88 19.78
CA ALA A 140 7.38 -2.28 18.66
C ALA A 140 8.88 -2.07 18.94
N VAL A 141 9.23 -1.58 20.14
CA VAL A 141 10.64 -1.42 20.56
C VAL A 141 11.34 -2.77 20.65
N GLN A 142 10.69 -3.80 21.17
CA GLN A 142 11.26 -5.15 21.24
C GLN A 142 11.54 -5.72 19.85
N SER A 143 10.55 -5.67 18.95
CA SER A 143 10.68 -6.10 17.55
C SER A 143 11.79 -5.34 16.82
N ALA A 144 11.84 -4.02 16.98
CA ALA A 144 12.87 -3.18 16.37
C ALA A 144 14.28 -3.53 16.88
N ASN A 145 14.45 -3.79 18.19
CA ASN A 145 15.74 -4.21 18.75
C ASN A 145 16.19 -5.58 18.22
N GLN A 146 15.26 -6.53 18.08
CA GLN A 146 15.57 -7.85 17.52
C GLN A 146 16.02 -7.76 16.05
N LEU A 147 15.33 -6.94 15.25
CA LEU A 147 15.72 -6.65 13.87
C LEU A 147 17.07 -5.95 13.82
N ARG A 148 17.29 -4.91 14.64
CA ARG A 148 18.56 -4.21 14.77
C ARG A 148 19.71 -5.15 15.08
N PHE A 149 19.53 -6.06 16.02
CA PHE A 149 20.54 -7.05 16.39
C PHE A 149 20.90 -7.96 15.21
N THR A 150 19.89 -8.49 14.52
CA THR A 150 20.09 -9.36 13.34
C THR A 150 20.80 -8.61 12.21
N LEU A 151 20.34 -7.38 11.94
CA LEU A 151 20.89 -6.48 10.92
C LEU A 151 22.35 -6.14 11.21
N SER A 152 22.72 -5.94 12.47
CA SER A 152 24.12 -5.65 12.85
C SER A 152 25.09 -6.80 12.63
N ARG A 153 24.60 -8.06 12.61
CA ARG A 153 25.44 -9.24 12.38
C ARG A 153 25.70 -9.47 10.91
N ASN A 154 24.65 -9.42 10.08
CA ASN A 154 24.74 -9.69 8.64
C ASN A 154 23.89 -8.67 7.86
N PRO A 155 24.34 -7.42 7.68
CA PRO A 155 23.51 -6.36 7.11
C PRO A 155 22.96 -6.69 5.72
N GLU A 156 23.82 -7.04 4.77
CA GLU A 156 23.43 -7.27 3.37
C GLU A 156 22.47 -8.45 3.22
N GLN A 157 22.79 -9.59 3.85
CA GLN A 157 21.95 -10.77 3.83
C GLN A 157 20.60 -10.51 4.51
N THR A 158 20.59 -9.84 5.66
CA THR A 158 19.36 -9.52 6.39
C THR A 158 18.45 -8.62 5.56
N VAL A 159 19.00 -7.58 4.93
CA VAL A 159 18.23 -6.71 4.03
C VAL A 159 17.66 -7.52 2.86
N ALA A 160 18.44 -8.39 2.23
CA ALA A 160 17.96 -9.23 1.13
C ALA A 160 16.81 -10.16 1.56
N THR A 161 16.95 -10.84 2.69
CA THR A 161 15.91 -11.71 3.26
C THR A 161 14.63 -10.94 3.61
N LEU A 162 14.76 -9.75 4.19
CA LEU A 162 13.60 -8.90 4.50
C LEU A 162 12.90 -8.42 3.22
N ALA A 163 13.65 -8.07 2.18
CA ALA A 163 13.08 -7.65 0.90
C ALA A 163 12.34 -8.78 0.18
N GLU A 164 12.80 -10.02 0.35
CA GLU A 164 12.14 -11.22 -0.15
C GLU A 164 10.87 -11.52 0.63
N ALA A 165 10.91 -11.47 1.97
CA ALA A 165 9.74 -11.63 2.81
C ALA A 165 8.62 -10.62 2.47
N TRP A 166 8.99 -9.37 2.12
CA TRP A 166 8.01 -8.39 1.65
C TRP A 166 7.36 -8.82 0.33
N ARG A 167 8.15 -9.35 -0.61
CA ARG A 167 7.63 -9.86 -1.90
C ARG A 167 6.66 -11.02 -1.68
N ASP A 168 6.99 -11.92 -0.77
CA ASP A 168 6.11 -13.04 -0.41
C ASP A 168 4.81 -12.53 0.25
N ARG A 169 4.90 -11.49 1.10
CA ARG A 169 3.70 -10.84 1.67
C ARG A 169 2.83 -10.22 0.56
N GLU A 170 3.41 -9.48 -0.39
CA GLU A 170 2.67 -8.90 -1.52
C GLU A 170 1.99 -9.98 -2.37
N ALA A 171 2.68 -11.09 -2.63
CA ALA A 171 2.11 -12.23 -3.35
C ALA A 171 0.94 -12.86 -2.60
N ASN A 172 1.07 -13.08 -1.29
CA ASN A 172 -0.01 -13.63 -0.47
C ASN A 172 -1.24 -12.70 -0.41
N ILE A 173 -1.03 -11.38 -0.33
CA ILE A 173 -2.13 -10.40 -0.39
C ILE A 173 -2.81 -10.45 -1.76
N ALA A 174 -2.06 -10.50 -2.85
CA ALA A 174 -2.61 -10.58 -4.20
C ALA A 174 -3.44 -11.86 -4.39
N THR A 175 -2.93 -13.01 -3.94
CA THR A 175 -3.67 -14.28 -3.95
C THR A 175 -4.93 -14.19 -3.09
N SER A 176 -4.84 -13.66 -1.88
CA SER A 176 -6.01 -13.51 -0.98
C SER A 176 -7.08 -12.61 -1.59
N LEU A 177 -6.69 -11.52 -2.27
CA LEU A 177 -7.62 -10.63 -2.97
C LEU A 177 -8.26 -11.32 -4.19
N GLN A 178 -7.50 -12.13 -4.92
CA GLN A 178 -8.04 -12.95 -6.01
C GLN A 178 -9.04 -13.99 -5.50
N GLU A 179 -8.73 -14.69 -4.41
CA GLU A 179 -9.63 -15.64 -3.77
C GLU A 179 -10.89 -14.94 -3.24
N ALA A 180 -10.74 -13.80 -2.56
CA ALA A 180 -11.88 -13.02 -2.08
C ALA A 180 -12.75 -12.50 -3.22
N ALA A 181 -12.15 -12.09 -4.35
CA ALA A 181 -12.88 -11.70 -5.54
C ALA A 181 -13.59 -12.89 -6.20
N ALA A 182 -12.98 -14.07 -6.21
CA ALA A 182 -13.61 -15.30 -6.71
C ALA A 182 -14.80 -15.75 -5.84
N VAL A 183 -14.73 -15.53 -4.52
CA VAL A 183 -15.81 -15.85 -3.58
C VAL A 183 -16.94 -14.80 -3.60
N LYS A 184 -16.62 -13.53 -3.82
CA LYS A 184 -17.60 -12.42 -3.88
C LYS A 184 -18.16 -12.11 -5.26
N ALA A 185 -17.58 -12.65 -6.33
CA ALA A 185 -18.24 -12.62 -7.63
C ALA A 185 -19.60 -13.33 -7.47
N PRO A 186 -20.73 -12.67 -7.76
CA PRO A 186 -22.01 -13.35 -7.76
C PRO A 186 -21.86 -14.56 -8.69
N GLN A 187 -21.97 -15.76 -8.14
CA GLN A 187 -21.94 -16.94 -8.99
C GLN A 187 -23.13 -16.79 -9.95
N PRO A 188 -22.89 -16.85 -11.28
CA PRO A 188 -23.96 -16.71 -12.24
C PRO A 188 -25.02 -17.75 -11.89
N THR A 189 -26.27 -17.32 -11.75
CA THR A 189 -27.40 -18.21 -11.54
C THR A 189 -27.46 -19.26 -12.66
N ARG A 190 -28.11 -20.40 -12.44
CA ARG A 190 -28.21 -21.46 -13.46
C ARG A 190 -28.72 -20.94 -14.81
N SER A 191 -29.63 -19.98 -14.82
CA SER A 191 -30.12 -19.32 -16.04
C SER A 191 -29.04 -18.49 -16.73
N GLN A 192 -28.25 -17.71 -15.97
CA GLN A 192 -27.13 -16.92 -16.48
C GLN A 192 -25.98 -17.79 -16.99
N GLN A 193 -25.70 -18.91 -16.33
CA GLN A 193 -24.74 -19.91 -16.83
C GLN A 193 -25.19 -20.52 -18.16
N HIS A 194 -26.49 -20.83 -18.28
CA HIS A 194 -27.07 -21.31 -19.53
C HIS A 194 -27.01 -20.25 -20.64
N ALA A 195 -27.35 -18.99 -20.32
CA ALA A 195 -27.28 -17.88 -21.28
C ALA A 195 -25.85 -17.68 -21.78
N LEU A 196 -24.86 -17.60 -20.88
CA LEU A 196 -23.43 -17.49 -21.23
C LEU A 196 -22.89 -18.72 -21.97
N ALA A 197 -23.45 -19.91 -21.74
CA ALA A 197 -23.08 -21.12 -22.47
C ALA A 197 -23.61 -21.14 -23.91
N GLN A 198 -24.72 -20.44 -24.16
CA GLN A 198 -25.37 -20.36 -25.47
C GLN A 198 -24.86 -19.20 -26.34
N ILE A 199 -24.03 -18.31 -25.79
CA ILE A 199 -23.44 -17.21 -26.56
C ILE A 199 -22.50 -17.77 -27.65
N ALA A 200 -22.84 -17.49 -28.90
CA ALA A 200 -22.05 -17.84 -30.07
C ALA A 200 -21.53 -16.60 -30.80
N CYS A 201 -20.43 -16.76 -31.54
CA CYS A 201 -19.96 -15.73 -32.46
C CYS A 201 -21.05 -15.43 -33.51
N GLY A 202 -21.23 -14.14 -33.83
CA GLY A 202 -22.28 -13.62 -34.71
C GLY A 202 -23.62 -13.34 -34.02
N GLN A 203 -23.77 -13.67 -32.73
CA GLN A 203 -25.02 -13.42 -32.01
C GLN A 203 -25.18 -11.94 -31.65
N ARG A 204 -26.40 -11.42 -31.84
CA ARG A 204 -26.79 -10.08 -31.41
C ARG A 204 -27.26 -10.09 -29.97
N ILE A 205 -26.78 -9.12 -29.19
CA ILE A 205 -27.01 -9.02 -27.76
C ILE A 205 -27.24 -7.56 -27.37
N VAL A 206 -27.93 -7.35 -26.27
CA VAL A 206 -28.09 -6.02 -25.66
C VAL A 206 -27.31 -5.99 -24.37
N HIS A 207 -26.34 -5.08 -24.26
CA HIS A 207 -25.61 -4.84 -23.03
C HIS A 207 -26.21 -3.66 -22.27
N THR A 208 -26.54 -3.85 -20.99
CA THR A 208 -27.20 -2.85 -20.13
C THR A 208 -26.57 -1.44 -20.16
N HIS A 209 -25.25 -1.34 -20.36
CA HIS A 209 -24.53 -0.05 -20.43
C HIS A 209 -24.10 0.39 -21.84
N PHE A 210 -23.95 -0.54 -22.78
CA PHE A 210 -23.34 -0.24 -24.09
C PHE A 210 -24.33 -0.39 -25.24
N GLY A 211 -25.56 -0.79 -24.96
CA GLY A 211 -26.60 -0.96 -25.96
C GLY A 211 -26.40 -2.21 -26.80
N ASP A 212 -26.91 -2.16 -28.03
CA ASP A 212 -26.88 -3.27 -28.98
C ASP A 212 -25.46 -3.56 -29.48
N GLY A 213 -25.12 -4.84 -29.59
CA GLY A 213 -23.85 -5.27 -30.16
C GLY A 213 -23.89 -6.69 -30.71
N VAL A 214 -22.84 -7.04 -31.44
CA VAL A 214 -22.64 -8.37 -32.04
C VAL A 214 -21.40 -9.00 -31.44
N VAL A 215 -21.52 -10.25 -31.01
CA VAL A 215 -20.38 -11.03 -30.51
C VAL A 215 -19.47 -11.39 -31.68
N THR A 216 -18.24 -10.91 -31.67
CA THR A 216 -17.26 -11.11 -32.74
C THR A 216 -16.29 -12.26 -32.45
N GLU A 217 -16.07 -12.58 -31.18
CA GLU A 217 -15.16 -13.65 -30.78
C GLU A 217 -15.57 -14.22 -29.42
N VAL A 218 -15.51 -15.56 -29.29
CA VAL A 218 -15.64 -16.25 -28.00
C VAL A 218 -14.44 -17.17 -27.86
N SER A 219 -13.49 -16.81 -26.99
CA SER A 219 -12.29 -17.59 -26.73
C SER A 219 -12.28 -18.11 -25.29
N ARG A 220 -11.80 -19.33 -25.09
CA ARG A 220 -11.65 -19.94 -23.77
C ARG A 220 -10.19 -19.82 -23.36
N GLU A 221 -9.84 -18.76 -22.64
CA GLU A 221 -8.46 -18.51 -22.23
C GLU A 221 -8.36 -18.54 -20.70
N GLY A 222 -7.82 -19.64 -20.16
CA GLY A 222 -7.66 -19.83 -18.72
C GLY A 222 -8.92 -20.31 -18.00
N VAL A 223 -9.13 -19.80 -16.77
CA VAL A 223 -10.23 -20.22 -15.88
C VAL A 223 -11.59 -19.63 -16.29
N ASP A 224 -11.61 -18.58 -17.12
CA ASP A 224 -12.83 -17.91 -17.58
C ASP A 224 -12.86 -17.73 -19.11
N LYS A 225 -14.07 -17.64 -19.69
CA LYS A 225 -14.25 -17.38 -21.13
C LYS A 225 -14.10 -15.89 -21.40
N ARG A 226 -13.45 -15.52 -22.50
CA ARG A 226 -13.36 -14.15 -23.01
C ARG A 226 -14.31 -13.97 -24.19
N ILE A 227 -15.07 -12.89 -24.18
CA ILE A 227 -16.07 -12.57 -25.21
C ILE A 227 -15.75 -11.18 -25.75
N LYS A 228 -15.59 -11.05 -27.07
CA LYS A 228 -15.49 -9.76 -27.76
C LYS A 228 -16.83 -9.38 -28.36
N ILE A 229 -17.21 -8.13 -28.18
CA ILE A 229 -18.49 -7.58 -28.63
C ILE A 229 -18.20 -6.28 -29.37
N LEU A 230 -18.68 -6.17 -30.60
CA LEU A 230 -18.72 -4.94 -31.36
C LEU A 230 -20.08 -4.26 -31.13
N PHE A 231 -20.08 -3.09 -30.49
CA PHE A 231 -21.31 -2.35 -30.19
C PHE A 231 -21.67 -1.39 -31.33
N ASP A 232 -22.97 -1.22 -31.58
CA ASP A 232 -23.47 -0.36 -32.64
C ASP A 232 -23.19 1.12 -32.29
N GLY A 233 -22.14 1.68 -32.90
CA GLY A 233 -21.70 3.07 -32.69
C GLY A 233 -20.50 3.27 -31.76
N ASP A 234 -19.88 2.19 -31.26
CA ASP A 234 -18.66 2.24 -30.44
C ASP A 234 -17.61 1.22 -30.93
N GLN A 235 -16.44 1.19 -30.28
CA GLN A 235 -15.36 0.25 -30.58
C GLN A 235 -15.64 -1.16 -30.04
N GLU A 236 -14.96 -2.16 -30.61
CA GLU A 236 -14.96 -3.52 -30.11
C GLU A 236 -14.40 -3.58 -28.69
N ARG A 237 -15.16 -4.19 -27.77
CA ARG A 237 -14.77 -4.34 -26.36
C ARG A 237 -14.63 -5.80 -25.99
N THR A 238 -13.65 -6.07 -25.14
CA THR A 238 -13.33 -7.41 -24.64
C THR A 238 -13.79 -7.55 -23.21
N PHE A 239 -14.56 -8.60 -22.92
CA PHE A 239 -15.09 -8.89 -21.59
C PHE A 239 -14.74 -10.31 -21.14
N LEU A 240 -14.71 -10.51 -19.83
CA LEU A 240 -14.75 -11.83 -19.21
C LEU A 240 -16.21 -12.27 -19.03
N ALA A 241 -16.50 -13.54 -19.29
CA ALA A 241 -17.86 -14.08 -19.25
C ALA A 241 -18.48 -13.95 -17.85
N SER A 242 -17.68 -14.11 -16.79
CA SER A 242 -18.13 -13.86 -15.41
C SER A 242 -18.66 -12.45 -15.17
N LEU A 243 -18.15 -11.44 -15.89
CA LEU A 243 -18.56 -10.03 -15.76
C LEU A 243 -19.75 -9.65 -16.64
N LEU A 244 -20.15 -10.54 -17.56
CA LEU A 244 -21.27 -10.36 -18.49
C LEU A 244 -22.57 -11.02 -18.02
N ALA A 245 -22.49 -11.93 -17.04
CA ALA A 245 -23.62 -12.75 -16.56
C ALA A 245 -24.89 -11.96 -16.24
N ASP A 246 -24.75 -10.75 -15.69
CA ASP A 246 -25.85 -9.91 -15.21
C ASP A 246 -26.19 -8.77 -16.17
N LYS A 247 -25.49 -8.68 -17.31
CA LYS A 247 -25.46 -7.47 -18.15
C LYS A 247 -25.89 -7.70 -19.59
N LEU A 248 -26.18 -8.94 -19.96
CA LEU A 248 -26.56 -9.33 -21.31
C LEU A 248 -28.00 -9.85 -21.37
N GLU A 249 -28.76 -9.29 -22.29
CA GLU A 249 -30.05 -9.81 -22.72
C GLU A 249 -29.97 -10.23 -24.18
N ALA A 250 -30.71 -11.28 -24.56
CA ALA A 250 -30.85 -11.65 -25.95
C ALA A 250 -31.62 -10.53 -26.67
N ALA A 251 -31.06 -10.00 -27.76
CA ALA A 251 -31.79 -9.07 -28.59
C ALA A 251 -33.01 -9.79 -29.21
N PRO A 252 -34.18 -9.13 -29.32
CA PRO A 252 -35.38 -9.71 -29.92
C PRO A 252 -35.22 -10.04 -31.41
#